data_AF-A0A2N3AUD2-F1
#
_entry.id   AF-A0A2N3AUD2-F1
#
_cell.length_a   1.000
_cell.length_b   1.000
_cell.length_c   1.000
_cell.angle_alpha   90.00
_cell.angle_beta   90.00
_cell.angle_gamma   90.00
#
_symmetry.space_group_name_H-M   'P 1'
#
loop_
_entity.id
_entity.type
_entity.pdbx_description
1 polymer ?
#
loop_
_entity_poly.entity_id
_entity_poly.type
_entity_poly.pdbx_seq_one_letter_code
_entity_poly.pdbx_strand_id
1 'polypeptide(L)'
;MITSPAFAGQRFAVLGLARSGAAAAEALMASGAEVVAWDRQDVARAPFEGRCQLVDPLELDLTGFAGVIVSPGVPLNTHPIGPHAWQYGLPVIGDIELFAMARASLPPHKVVGITGTNGKSTTTALVHHILTEAGVPSVMGGNIGEAILAQTPLAEGGVYVLELSSFQLDLTFTLDCDVAALTNITPDHLDRYAGFAAYAASKERLFAMQETGTALICDDDAPTSAIADRIAAAGKPVVRIKTDDLAAAGFAEGRSPSLAGPHNAQNAAVAVAICRQLGLNDATITRGLASYRGLPHRMERVCDVNGVVYINDSKATNAASAAPALAAFTPDAAINDGAPRIHWIVGGLPKEDGLGAC
;
A
#
# COMPACT_ATOMS: atom_id res chain seq x y z
N MET A 1 -10.22 -10.28 13.81
CA MET A 1 -10.91 -10.26 12.50
C MET A 1 -11.94 -9.15 12.49
N ILE A 2 -11.98 -8.39 11.41
CA ILE A 2 -12.98 -7.34 11.16
C ILE A 2 -14.22 -8.03 10.61
N THR A 3 -15.35 -7.83 11.26
CA THR A 3 -16.68 -8.28 10.81
C THR A 3 -17.62 -7.09 10.71
N SER A 4 -18.71 -7.24 9.96
CA SER A 4 -19.71 -6.18 9.83
C SER A 4 -21.11 -6.73 9.64
N PRO A 5 -22.13 -6.21 10.36
CA PRO A 5 -23.52 -6.54 10.09
C PRO A 5 -23.97 -6.13 8.68
N ALA A 6 -23.21 -5.26 7.98
CA ALA A 6 -23.47 -4.90 6.59
C ALA A 6 -23.42 -6.11 5.64
N PHE A 7 -22.74 -7.20 6.01
CA PHE A 7 -22.61 -8.40 5.17
C PHE A 7 -23.60 -9.51 5.54
N ALA A 8 -24.29 -9.39 6.68
CA ALA A 8 -25.17 -10.45 7.19
C ALA A 8 -26.32 -10.74 6.21
N GLY A 9 -26.52 -12.00 5.87
CA GLY A 9 -27.56 -12.45 4.93
C GLY A 9 -27.33 -12.07 3.47
N GLN A 10 -26.22 -11.41 3.14
CA GLN A 10 -25.82 -11.17 1.75
C GLN A 10 -25.02 -12.35 1.20
N ARG A 11 -25.04 -12.52 -0.13
CA ARG A 11 -24.29 -13.57 -0.81
C ARG A 11 -23.12 -12.99 -1.58
N PHE A 12 -21.93 -13.55 -1.37
CA PHE A 12 -20.70 -13.10 -2.03
C PHE A 12 -19.97 -14.25 -2.71
N ALA A 13 -19.35 -13.95 -3.84
CA ALA A 13 -18.42 -14.85 -4.52
C ALA A 13 -16.98 -14.39 -4.24
N VAL A 14 -16.08 -15.29 -3.89
CA VAL A 14 -14.66 -14.99 -3.64
C VAL A 14 -13.80 -15.75 -4.66
N LEU A 15 -13.10 -15.03 -5.52
CA LEU A 15 -12.19 -15.56 -6.52
C LEU A 15 -10.73 -15.33 -6.11
N GLY A 16 -10.03 -16.44 -5.89
CA GLY A 16 -8.67 -16.50 -5.36
C GLY A 16 -8.68 -16.53 -3.83
N LEU A 17 -8.09 -17.57 -3.25
CA LEU A 17 -8.01 -17.86 -1.80
C LEU A 17 -6.56 -17.87 -1.29
N ALA A 18 -5.72 -17.04 -1.91
CA ALA A 18 -4.45 -16.64 -1.32
C ALA A 18 -4.69 -15.77 -0.05
N ARG A 19 -3.67 -15.07 0.43
CA ARG A 19 -3.71 -14.33 1.70
C ARG A 19 -4.93 -13.41 1.89
N SER A 20 -5.18 -12.50 0.94
CA SER A 20 -6.28 -11.51 1.06
C SER A 20 -7.66 -12.12 0.83
N GLY A 21 -7.79 -12.99 -0.17
CA GLY A 21 -9.06 -13.64 -0.48
C GLY A 21 -9.52 -14.63 0.59
N ALA A 22 -8.59 -15.39 1.19
CA ALA A 22 -8.90 -16.23 2.34
C ALA A 22 -9.39 -15.39 3.53
N ALA A 23 -8.70 -14.29 3.85
CA ALA A 23 -9.14 -13.38 4.92
C ALA A 23 -10.51 -12.74 4.63
N ALA A 24 -10.80 -12.42 3.37
CA ALA A 24 -12.11 -11.90 2.96
C ALA A 24 -13.21 -12.95 3.12
N ALA A 25 -12.99 -14.18 2.65
CA ALA A 25 -13.95 -15.28 2.82
C ALA A 25 -14.25 -15.55 4.30
N GLU A 26 -13.21 -15.59 5.14
CA GLU A 26 -13.35 -15.75 6.58
C GLU A 26 -14.15 -14.61 7.23
N ALA A 27 -13.81 -13.35 6.92
CA ALA A 27 -14.51 -12.19 7.46
C ALA A 27 -15.98 -12.12 7.04
N LEU A 28 -16.29 -12.48 5.80
CA LEU A 28 -17.66 -12.55 5.28
C LEU A 28 -18.47 -13.65 5.99
N MET A 29 -17.92 -14.87 6.09
CA MET A 29 -18.59 -15.97 6.81
C MET A 29 -18.81 -15.62 8.29
N ALA A 30 -17.79 -15.05 8.95
CA ALA A 30 -17.89 -14.61 10.34
C ALA A 30 -18.88 -13.46 10.55
N SER A 31 -19.18 -12.70 9.49
CA SER A 31 -20.21 -11.66 9.48
C SER A 31 -21.62 -12.18 9.18
N GLY A 32 -21.78 -13.48 8.95
CA GLY A 32 -23.07 -14.10 8.63
C GLY A 32 -23.46 -13.98 7.16
N ALA A 33 -22.51 -13.73 6.26
CA ALA A 33 -22.74 -13.76 4.82
C ALA A 33 -22.74 -15.21 4.28
N GLU A 34 -23.48 -15.45 3.21
CA GLU A 34 -23.36 -16.65 2.40
C GLU A 34 -22.18 -16.50 1.44
N VAL A 35 -21.20 -17.40 1.53
CA VAL A 35 -19.98 -17.33 0.71
C VAL A 35 -19.94 -18.48 -0.28
N VAL A 36 -19.61 -18.17 -1.53
CA VAL A 36 -19.11 -19.12 -2.53
C VAL A 36 -17.66 -18.75 -2.82
N ALA A 37 -16.74 -19.70 -2.76
CA ALA A 37 -15.32 -19.41 -2.86
C ALA A 37 -14.63 -20.31 -3.88
N TRP A 38 -13.60 -19.81 -4.54
CA TRP A 38 -12.85 -20.60 -5.50
C TRP A 38 -11.39 -20.19 -5.59
N ASP A 39 -10.53 -21.18 -5.77
CA ASP A 39 -9.15 -21.00 -6.20
C ASP A 39 -8.76 -22.17 -7.09
N ARG A 40 -7.91 -21.91 -8.09
CA ARG A 40 -7.36 -22.96 -8.96
C ARG A 40 -6.47 -23.96 -8.22
N GLN A 41 -5.97 -23.60 -7.04
CA GLN A 41 -5.11 -24.47 -6.23
C GLN A 41 -5.93 -25.17 -5.15
N ASP A 42 -5.87 -26.50 -5.14
CA ASP A 42 -6.55 -27.34 -4.14
C ASP A 42 -6.13 -26.99 -2.71
N VAL A 43 -4.84 -26.73 -2.50
CA VAL A 43 -4.30 -26.36 -1.17
C VAL A 43 -4.93 -25.07 -0.62
N ALA A 44 -5.30 -24.12 -1.49
CA ALA A 44 -5.95 -22.88 -1.08
C ALA A 44 -7.44 -23.08 -0.79
N ARG A 45 -8.08 -24.07 -1.44
CA ARG A 45 -9.49 -24.43 -1.24
C ARG A 45 -9.72 -25.32 -0.01
N ALA A 46 -8.77 -26.21 0.31
CA ALA A 46 -8.90 -27.20 1.38
C ALA A 46 -9.38 -26.62 2.74
N PRO A 47 -8.93 -25.44 3.22
CA PRO A 47 -9.41 -24.85 4.48
C PRO A 47 -10.89 -24.45 4.51
N PHE A 48 -11.54 -24.39 3.35
CA PHE A 48 -12.92 -23.94 3.15
C PHE A 48 -13.88 -25.09 2.81
N GLU A 49 -13.38 -26.31 2.63
CA GLU A 49 -14.18 -27.50 2.38
C GLU A 49 -15.18 -27.76 3.53
N GLY A 50 -16.45 -27.95 3.19
CA GLY A 50 -17.53 -28.17 4.15
C GLY A 50 -17.95 -26.92 4.94
N ARG A 51 -17.30 -25.77 4.72
CA ARG A 51 -17.62 -24.49 5.38
C ARG A 51 -18.37 -23.53 4.46
N CYS A 52 -18.10 -23.60 3.16
CA CYS A 52 -18.80 -22.84 2.13
C CYS A 52 -18.84 -23.63 0.81
N GLN A 53 -19.58 -23.11 -0.18
CA GLN A 53 -19.60 -23.72 -1.51
C GLN A 53 -18.29 -23.42 -2.25
N LEU A 54 -17.70 -24.44 -2.88
CA LEU A 54 -16.47 -24.31 -3.65
C LEU A 54 -16.73 -24.46 -5.14
N VAL A 55 -17.09 -23.36 -5.81
CA VAL A 55 -17.46 -23.32 -7.23
C VAL A 55 -16.85 -22.09 -7.89
N ASP A 56 -16.29 -22.25 -9.08
CA ASP A 56 -15.77 -21.13 -9.86
C ASP A 56 -16.89 -20.12 -10.13
N PRO A 57 -16.73 -18.83 -9.74
CA PRO A 57 -17.73 -17.80 -10.03
C PRO A 57 -18.11 -17.67 -11.51
N LEU A 58 -17.25 -18.11 -12.44
CA LEU A 58 -17.55 -18.15 -13.88
C LEU A 58 -18.62 -19.19 -14.25
N GLU A 59 -18.83 -20.20 -13.42
CA GLU A 59 -19.84 -21.25 -13.61
C GLU A 59 -21.16 -20.94 -12.91
N LEU A 60 -21.23 -19.83 -12.16
CA LEU A 60 -22.40 -19.46 -11.37
C LEU A 60 -23.29 -18.47 -12.11
N ASP A 61 -24.61 -18.63 -11.93
CA ASP A 61 -25.56 -17.53 -12.02
C ASP A 61 -25.39 -16.65 -10.76
N LEU A 62 -24.89 -15.44 -10.96
CA LEU A 62 -24.60 -14.51 -9.88
C LEU A 62 -25.82 -13.67 -9.47
N THR A 63 -27.02 -13.93 -10.00
CA THR A 63 -28.24 -13.21 -9.61
C THR A 63 -28.45 -13.27 -8.08
N GLY A 64 -28.61 -12.09 -7.45
CA GLY A 64 -28.81 -11.96 -6.01
C GLY A 64 -27.53 -11.95 -5.17
N PHE A 65 -26.35 -12.04 -5.78
CA PHE A 65 -25.09 -11.76 -5.09
C PHE A 65 -24.96 -10.26 -4.83
N ALA A 66 -24.16 -9.89 -3.82
CA ALA A 66 -23.84 -8.51 -3.49
C ALA A 66 -22.52 -8.04 -4.14
N GLY A 67 -21.65 -8.97 -4.53
CA GLY A 67 -20.41 -8.66 -5.24
C GLY A 67 -19.51 -9.88 -5.41
N VAL A 68 -18.53 -9.72 -6.29
CA VAL A 68 -17.44 -10.68 -6.48
C VAL A 68 -16.16 -10.10 -5.91
N ILE A 69 -15.64 -10.71 -4.86
CA ILE A 69 -14.36 -10.37 -4.25
C ILE A 69 -13.27 -11.03 -5.07
N VAL A 70 -12.31 -10.25 -5.55
CA VAL A 70 -11.19 -10.77 -6.33
C VAL A 70 -9.88 -10.49 -5.59
N SER A 71 -9.09 -11.54 -5.39
CA SER A 71 -7.72 -11.39 -4.88
C SER A 71 -6.87 -10.57 -5.87
N PRO A 72 -6.00 -9.64 -5.40
CA PRO A 72 -5.20 -8.78 -6.29
C PRO A 72 -4.29 -9.53 -7.29
N GLY A 73 -3.93 -10.78 -6.99
CA GLY A 73 -3.13 -11.63 -7.87
C GLY A 73 -3.89 -12.18 -9.09
N VAL A 74 -5.21 -12.05 -9.14
CA VAL A 74 -6.01 -12.47 -10.31
C VAL A 74 -5.86 -11.44 -11.43
N PRO A 75 -5.54 -11.87 -12.66
CA PRO A 75 -5.21 -10.91 -13.68
C PRO A 75 -6.47 -10.33 -14.37
N LEU A 76 -7.14 -9.35 -13.76
CA LEU A 76 -8.35 -8.69 -14.25
C LEU A 76 -8.32 -8.20 -15.72
N ASN A 77 -7.16 -7.90 -16.29
CA ASN A 77 -7.06 -7.50 -17.70
C ASN A 77 -7.27 -8.69 -18.67
N THR A 78 -7.05 -9.92 -18.22
CA THR A 78 -7.20 -11.14 -19.03
C THR A 78 -8.23 -12.11 -18.48
N HIS A 79 -8.53 -12.04 -17.18
CA HIS A 79 -9.49 -12.91 -16.52
C HIS A 79 -10.94 -12.48 -16.86
N PRO A 80 -11.83 -13.40 -17.27
CA PRO A 80 -13.17 -13.04 -17.73
C PRO A 80 -14.16 -12.65 -16.62
N ILE A 81 -13.69 -12.51 -15.37
CA ILE A 81 -14.59 -12.29 -14.21
C ILE A 81 -15.27 -10.93 -14.24
N GLY A 82 -14.58 -9.90 -14.72
CA GLY A 82 -15.16 -8.57 -14.90
C GLY A 82 -16.35 -8.59 -15.85
N PRO A 83 -16.17 -9.01 -17.13
CA PRO A 83 -17.26 -9.15 -18.07
C PRO A 83 -18.38 -10.09 -17.60
N HIS A 84 -18.04 -11.18 -16.91
CA HIS A 84 -19.03 -12.11 -16.36
C HIS A 84 -19.91 -11.44 -15.29
N ALA A 85 -19.29 -10.86 -14.25
CA ALA A 85 -20.02 -10.17 -13.18
C ALA A 85 -20.86 -8.98 -13.70
N TRP A 86 -20.35 -8.27 -14.72
CA TRP A 86 -21.05 -7.15 -15.35
C TRP A 86 -22.40 -7.55 -15.96
N GLN A 87 -22.54 -8.77 -16.51
CA GLN A 87 -23.81 -9.25 -17.06
C GLN A 87 -24.93 -9.35 -16.02
N TYR A 88 -24.56 -9.44 -14.73
CA TYR A 88 -25.48 -9.47 -13.60
C TYR A 88 -25.61 -8.11 -12.90
N GLY A 89 -24.94 -7.06 -13.41
CA GLY A 89 -24.90 -5.74 -12.76
C GLY A 89 -24.13 -5.72 -11.44
N LEU A 90 -23.19 -6.67 -11.24
CA LEU A 90 -22.48 -6.84 -9.99
C LEU A 90 -21.11 -6.17 -9.98
N PRO A 91 -20.73 -5.56 -8.86
CA PRO A 91 -19.39 -5.01 -8.72
C PRO A 91 -18.37 -6.12 -8.50
N VAL A 92 -17.22 -5.96 -9.13
CA VAL A 92 -16.01 -6.73 -8.81
C VAL A 92 -15.17 -5.87 -7.86
N ILE A 93 -14.98 -6.35 -6.63
CA ILE A 93 -14.40 -5.60 -5.53
C ILE A 93 -13.22 -6.33 -4.88
N GLY A 94 -12.46 -5.63 -4.05
CA GLY A 94 -11.31 -6.17 -3.33
C GLY A 94 -11.55 -6.27 -1.82
N ASP A 95 -10.56 -6.79 -1.10
CA ASP A 95 -10.56 -6.84 0.36
C ASP A 95 -10.58 -5.45 1.01
N ILE A 96 -9.94 -4.47 0.37
CA ILE A 96 -9.95 -3.06 0.82
C ILE A 96 -11.34 -2.44 0.69
N GLU A 97 -12.11 -2.80 -0.34
CA GLU A 97 -13.48 -2.32 -0.49
C GLU A 97 -14.39 -2.91 0.59
N LEU A 98 -14.25 -4.20 0.89
CA LEU A 98 -14.95 -4.80 2.03
C LEU A 98 -14.58 -4.12 3.35
N PHE A 99 -13.30 -3.79 3.55
CA PHE A 99 -12.91 -3.01 4.72
C PHE A 99 -13.64 -1.66 4.73
N ALA A 100 -13.65 -0.93 3.60
CA ALA A 100 -14.36 0.35 3.48
C ALA A 100 -15.84 0.24 3.82
N MET A 101 -16.54 -0.77 3.30
CA MET A 101 -17.95 -1.06 3.59
C MET A 101 -18.20 -1.38 5.07
N ALA A 102 -17.26 -2.07 5.73
CA ALA A 102 -17.37 -2.42 7.15
C ALA A 102 -17.18 -1.24 8.11
N ARG A 103 -16.49 -0.17 7.68
CA ARG A 103 -16.02 0.92 8.54
C ARG A 103 -17.12 1.56 9.39
N ALA A 104 -18.31 1.76 8.83
CA ALA A 104 -19.43 2.38 9.55
C ALA A 104 -19.87 1.59 10.79
N SER A 105 -19.53 0.30 10.87
CA SER A 105 -19.82 -0.57 12.02
C SER A 105 -18.65 -0.78 12.98
N LEU A 106 -17.48 -0.21 12.67
CA LEU A 106 -16.29 -0.29 13.53
C LEU A 106 -16.26 0.87 14.53
N PRO A 107 -15.52 0.75 15.65
CA PRO A 107 -15.25 1.88 16.53
C PRO A 107 -14.72 3.08 15.74
N PRO A 108 -15.06 4.32 16.12
CA PRO A 108 -14.61 5.52 15.40
C PRO A 108 -13.09 5.52 15.23
N HIS A 109 -12.62 5.67 13.99
CA HIS A 109 -11.23 5.51 13.61
C HIS A 109 -10.89 6.45 12.45
N LYS A 110 -9.60 6.62 12.21
CA LYS A 110 -9.09 7.29 11.01
C LYS A 110 -8.47 6.30 10.03
N VAL A 111 -8.45 6.67 8.76
CA VAL A 111 -7.80 5.91 7.69
C VAL A 111 -6.78 6.78 6.98
N VAL A 112 -5.55 6.27 6.90
CA VAL A 112 -4.48 6.80 6.06
C VAL A 112 -4.29 5.86 4.87
N GLY A 113 -4.51 6.34 3.65
CA GLY A 113 -4.22 5.59 2.42
C GLY A 113 -2.93 6.06 1.77
N ILE A 114 -1.99 5.17 1.48
CA ILE A 114 -0.68 5.53 0.90
C ILE A 114 -0.46 4.74 -0.39
N THR A 115 -0.29 5.46 -1.50
CA THR A 115 0.04 4.87 -2.79
C THR A 115 1.23 5.56 -3.47
N GLY A 116 1.64 5.03 -4.60
CA GLY A 116 2.81 5.44 -5.36
C GLY A 116 3.50 4.26 -6.05
N THR A 117 4.55 4.52 -6.80
CA THR A 117 5.34 3.45 -7.43
C THR A 117 6.35 2.89 -6.45
N ASN A 118 7.17 3.77 -5.86
CA ASN A 118 8.19 3.42 -4.88
C ASN A 118 7.93 4.10 -3.53
N GLY A 119 8.58 3.62 -2.46
CA GLY A 119 8.51 4.26 -1.14
C GLY A 119 7.29 3.91 -0.27
N LYS A 120 6.19 3.43 -0.87
CA LYS A 120 4.93 3.12 -0.17
C LYS A 120 5.10 2.35 1.15
N SER A 121 5.83 1.23 1.12
CA SER A 121 5.98 0.39 2.31
C SER A 121 6.76 1.07 3.42
N THR A 122 7.85 1.75 3.06
CA THR A 122 8.66 2.50 4.03
C THR A 122 7.85 3.64 4.62
N THR A 123 7.11 4.42 3.81
CA THR A 123 6.24 5.50 4.30
C THR A 123 5.13 4.96 5.21
N THR A 124 4.47 3.86 4.82
CA THR A 124 3.41 3.21 5.62
C THR A 124 3.94 2.74 6.97
N ALA A 125 5.08 2.04 6.96
CA ALA A 125 5.72 1.56 8.17
C ALA A 125 6.24 2.70 9.06
N LEU A 126 6.74 3.78 8.45
CA LEU A 126 7.22 4.93 9.19
C LEU A 126 6.08 5.69 9.87
N VAL A 127 4.95 5.90 9.17
CA VAL A 127 3.76 6.53 9.76
C VAL A 127 3.23 5.69 10.93
N HIS A 128 3.09 4.38 10.75
CA HIS A 128 2.67 3.48 11.82
C HIS A 128 3.65 3.47 13.01
N HIS A 129 4.95 3.47 12.75
CA HIS A 129 5.97 3.56 13.78
C HIS A 129 5.85 4.86 14.59
N ILE A 130 5.74 6.01 13.92
CA ILE A 130 5.58 7.31 14.58
C ILE A 130 4.29 7.35 15.41
N LEU A 131 3.18 6.80 14.91
CA LEU A 131 1.91 6.70 15.65
C LEU A 131 2.06 5.82 16.90
N THR A 132 2.75 4.69 16.78
CA THR A 132 2.99 3.78 17.91
C THR A 132 3.87 4.43 18.98
N GLU A 133 4.94 5.11 18.58
CA GLU A 133 5.80 5.90 19.49
C GLU A 133 5.05 7.07 20.14
N ALA A 134 3.99 7.57 19.50
CA ALA A 134 3.09 8.59 20.04
C ALA A 134 2.02 8.00 20.98
N GLY A 135 1.94 6.68 21.14
CA GLY A 135 0.90 6.01 21.90
C GLY A 135 -0.48 6.01 21.22
N VAL A 136 -0.54 6.27 19.91
CA VAL A 136 -1.78 6.22 19.13
C VAL A 136 -1.98 4.78 18.63
N PRO A 137 -3.08 4.09 19.01
CA PRO A 137 -3.38 2.77 18.49
C PRO A 137 -3.42 2.79 16.96
N SER A 138 -2.62 1.95 16.32
CA SER A 138 -2.60 1.91 14.87
C SER A 138 -2.30 0.51 14.35
N VAL A 139 -2.80 0.23 13.15
CA VAL A 139 -2.61 -1.04 12.45
C VAL A 139 -2.16 -0.73 11.02
N MET A 140 -1.11 -1.42 10.58
CA MET A 140 -0.74 -1.45 9.16
C MET A 140 -1.55 -2.51 8.42
N GLY A 141 -1.95 -2.20 7.20
CA GLY A 141 -2.59 -3.17 6.32
C GLY A 141 -2.51 -2.82 4.84
N GLY A 142 -3.33 -3.49 4.04
CA GLY A 142 -3.35 -3.35 2.59
C GLY A 142 -2.38 -4.30 1.90
N ASN A 143 -1.48 -3.78 1.07
CA ASN A 143 -0.55 -4.59 0.29
C ASN A 143 0.55 -5.25 1.14
N ILE A 144 0.88 -4.66 2.29
CA ILE A 144 1.86 -5.17 3.26
C ILE A 144 1.18 -5.53 4.58
N GLY A 145 1.92 -6.27 5.43
CA GLY A 145 1.39 -6.76 6.70
C GLY A 145 0.39 -7.90 6.53
N GLU A 146 -0.44 -8.08 7.55
CA GLU A 146 -1.58 -9.00 7.50
C GLU A 146 -2.71 -8.39 6.65
N ALA A 147 -3.53 -9.26 6.05
CA ALA A 147 -4.70 -8.81 5.30
C ALA A 147 -5.63 -8.00 6.23
N ILE A 148 -6.12 -6.86 5.74
CA ILE A 148 -6.82 -5.89 6.60
C ILE A 148 -8.05 -6.49 7.29
N LEU A 149 -8.77 -7.38 6.62
CA LEU A 149 -9.95 -8.04 7.19
C LEU A 149 -9.61 -9.06 8.28
N ALA A 150 -8.40 -9.64 8.28
CA ALA A 150 -7.97 -10.57 9.33
C ALA A 150 -7.68 -9.86 10.66
N GLN A 151 -7.38 -8.55 10.61
CA GLN A 151 -7.00 -7.75 11.77
C GLN A 151 -8.08 -7.71 12.85
N THR A 152 -7.69 -7.47 14.10
CA THR A 152 -8.66 -7.12 15.15
C THR A 152 -9.06 -5.66 14.99
N PRO A 153 -10.37 -5.31 15.09
CA PRO A 153 -10.80 -3.92 15.06
C PRO A 153 -10.04 -3.08 16.10
N LEU A 154 -9.59 -1.90 15.68
CA LEU A 154 -8.96 -0.95 16.60
C LEU A 154 -9.97 -0.42 17.60
N ALA A 155 -9.48 -0.04 18.78
CA ALA A 155 -10.27 0.75 19.72
C ALA A 155 -10.56 2.15 19.14
N GLU A 156 -11.52 2.85 19.74
CA GLU A 156 -11.87 4.22 19.36
C GLU A 156 -10.63 5.14 19.36
N GLY A 157 -10.54 5.99 18.34
CA GLY A 157 -9.40 6.88 18.11
C GLY A 157 -8.21 6.21 17.42
N GLY A 158 -8.34 4.93 17.03
CA GLY A 158 -7.30 4.22 16.29
C GLY A 158 -7.12 4.69 14.85
N VAL A 159 -5.96 4.39 14.26
CA VAL A 159 -5.59 4.74 12.88
C VAL A 159 -5.22 3.51 12.07
N TYR A 160 -5.94 3.27 10.98
CA TYR A 160 -5.54 2.28 9.98
C TYR A 160 -4.62 2.93 8.96
N VAL A 161 -3.39 2.41 8.81
CA VAL A 161 -2.40 2.90 7.86
C VAL A 161 -2.25 1.88 6.74
N LEU A 162 -2.81 2.19 5.57
CA LEU A 162 -2.99 1.25 4.47
C LEU A 162 -2.02 1.55 3.33
N GLU A 163 -1.15 0.59 3.01
CA GLU A 163 -0.43 0.60 1.74
C GLU A 163 -1.37 0.12 0.63
N LEU A 164 -1.58 0.93 -0.40
CA LEU A 164 -2.49 0.62 -1.49
C LEU A 164 -1.73 0.49 -2.81
N SER A 165 -1.74 -0.72 -3.36
CA SER A 165 -1.28 -0.97 -4.74
C SER A 165 -2.27 -0.42 -5.76
N SER A 166 -1.84 -0.20 -7.01
CA SER A 166 -2.77 0.17 -8.08
C SER A 166 -3.81 -0.93 -8.32
N PHE A 167 -3.43 -2.21 -8.18
CA PHE A 167 -4.36 -3.34 -8.32
C PHE A 167 -5.46 -3.35 -7.25
N GLN A 168 -5.14 -2.99 -6.01
CA GLN A 168 -6.16 -2.84 -4.97
C GLN A 168 -7.04 -1.62 -5.20
N LEU A 169 -6.46 -0.49 -5.61
CA LEU A 169 -7.23 0.70 -5.96
C LEU A 169 -8.16 0.46 -7.15
N ASP A 170 -7.78 -0.41 -8.09
CA ASP A 170 -8.63 -0.78 -9.21
C ASP A 170 -9.95 -1.45 -8.76
N LEU A 171 -9.91 -2.14 -7.63
CA LEU A 171 -11.00 -2.90 -7.01
C LEU A 171 -11.65 -2.18 -5.81
N THR A 172 -11.30 -0.92 -5.55
CA THR A 172 -11.79 -0.13 -4.40
C THR A 172 -12.54 1.10 -4.88
N PHE A 173 -13.70 1.38 -4.29
CA PHE A 173 -14.64 2.39 -4.74
C PHE A 173 -15.11 3.35 -3.63
N THR A 174 -15.11 2.92 -2.37
CA THR A 174 -15.69 3.69 -1.25
C THR A 174 -14.72 3.98 -0.10
N LEU A 175 -13.41 3.85 -0.34
CA LEU A 175 -12.39 4.10 0.68
C LEU A 175 -12.18 5.62 0.90
N ASP A 176 -13.04 6.22 1.72
CA ASP A 176 -12.92 7.63 2.13
C ASP A 176 -11.84 7.82 3.22
N CYS A 177 -10.60 8.13 2.81
CA CYS A 177 -9.48 8.34 3.73
C CYS A 177 -9.48 9.75 4.34
N ASP A 178 -9.25 9.85 5.66
CA ASP A 178 -8.95 11.11 6.34
C ASP A 178 -7.70 11.79 5.76
N VAL A 179 -6.68 10.97 5.46
CA VAL A 179 -5.44 11.39 4.81
C VAL A 179 -5.10 10.40 3.71
N ALA A 180 -4.92 10.89 2.48
CA ALA A 180 -4.40 10.08 1.38
C ALA A 180 -3.06 10.65 0.92
N ALA A 181 -2.10 9.79 0.59
CA ALA A 181 -0.77 10.22 0.16
C ALA A 181 -0.30 9.55 -1.13
N LEU A 182 0.35 10.33 -1.99
CA LEU A 182 1.02 9.86 -3.21
C LEU A 182 2.51 10.17 -3.10
N THR A 183 3.36 9.14 -3.12
CA THR A 183 4.82 9.29 -3.00
C THR A 183 5.50 9.68 -4.32
N ASN A 184 5.23 8.96 -5.40
CA ASN A 184 5.80 9.20 -6.74
C ASN A 184 5.08 8.33 -7.78
N ILE A 185 5.21 8.69 -9.06
CA ILE A 185 4.75 7.85 -10.17
C ILE A 185 5.84 7.71 -11.24
N THR A 186 6.34 6.47 -11.41
CA THR A 186 7.29 6.08 -12.46
C THR A 186 6.73 4.86 -13.22
N PRO A 187 7.18 4.57 -14.45
CA PRO A 187 6.73 3.39 -15.19
C PRO A 187 6.91 2.10 -14.37
N ASP A 188 5.82 1.34 -14.19
CA ASP A 188 5.80 -0.01 -13.62
C ASP A 188 4.49 -0.68 -14.07
N HIS A 189 4.45 -2.02 -14.07
CA HIS A 189 3.26 -2.81 -14.40
C HIS A 189 2.56 -2.44 -15.73
N LEU A 190 3.31 -1.98 -16.74
CA LEU A 190 2.73 -1.57 -18.02
C LEU A 190 2.13 -2.74 -18.82
N ASP A 191 2.46 -3.98 -18.47
CA ASP A 191 1.79 -5.20 -18.94
C ASP A 191 0.32 -5.29 -18.51
N ARG A 192 -0.05 -4.56 -17.44
CA ARG A 192 -1.41 -4.55 -16.87
C ARG A 192 -2.27 -3.39 -17.34
N TYR A 193 -1.68 -2.29 -17.77
CA TYR A 193 -2.40 -1.07 -18.09
C TYR A 193 -2.28 -0.75 -19.58
N ALA A 194 -3.28 -0.06 -20.14
CA ALA A 194 -3.23 0.41 -21.53
C ALA A 194 -2.06 1.40 -21.80
N GLY A 195 -1.43 1.89 -20.73
CA GLY A 195 -0.23 2.71 -20.78
C GLY A 195 0.03 3.38 -19.43
N PHE A 196 1.09 4.18 -19.38
CA PHE A 196 1.51 4.87 -18.16
C PHE A 196 0.43 5.80 -17.58
N ALA A 197 -0.33 6.49 -18.43
CA ALA A 197 -1.43 7.35 -18.01
C ALA A 197 -2.55 6.58 -17.27
N ALA A 198 -2.89 5.37 -17.74
CA ALA A 198 -3.89 4.53 -17.09
C ALA A 198 -3.40 4.00 -15.73
N TYR A 199 -2.11 3.66 -15.62
CA TYR A 199 -1.47 3.31 -14.35
C TYR A 199 -1.48 4.49 -13.36
N ALA A 200 -1.17 5.70 -13.81
CA ALA A 200 -1.23 6.90 -12.97
C ALA A 200 -2.67 7.20 -12.51
N ALA A 201 -3.65 7.10 -13.42
CA ALA A 201 -5.06 7.30 -13.12
C ALA A 201 -5.59 6.29 -12.09
N SER A 202 -5.13 5.02 -12.15
CA SER A 202 -5.46 4.00 -11.15
C SER A 202 -5.06 4.43 -9.73
N LYS A 203 -3.88 5.05 -9.56
CA LYS A 203 -3.45 5.59 -8.25
C LYS A 203 -4.22 6.85 -7.84
N GLU A 204 -4.52 7.71 -8.81
CA GLU A 204 -5.27 8.95 -8.58
C GLU A 204 -6.68 8.71 -8.02
N ARG A 205 -7.28 7.55 -8.30
CA ARG A 205 -8.58 7.13 -7.73
C ARG A 205 -8.65 7.23 -6.21
N LEU A 206 -7.53 7.03 -5.50
CA LEU A 206 -7.50 7.16 -4.04
C LEU A 206 -8.01 8.54 -3.57
N PHE A 207 -7.64 9.60 -4.28
CA PHE A 207 -8.05 10.98 -3.95
C PHE A 207 -9.47 11.29 -4.44
N ALA A 208 -9.91 10.63 -5.51
CA ALA A 208 -11.29 10.74 -5.99
C ALA A 208 -12.30 10.21 -4.96
N MET A 209 -11.94 9.19 -4.18
CA MET A 209 -12.77 8.60 -3.13
C MET A 209 -12.85 9.42 -1.84
N GLN A 210 -11.97 10.41 -1.63
CA GLN A 210 -12.03 11.26 -0.44
C GLN A 210 -13.20 12.24 -0.50
N GLU A 211 -14.04 12.27 0.53
CA GLU A 211 -15.12 13.26 0.67
C GLU A 211 -14.60 14.52 1.36
N THR A 212 -14.07 14.38 2.58
CA THR A 212 -13.59 15.51 3.40
C THR A 212 -12.11 15.40 3.78
N GLY A 213 -11.44 14.32 3.36
CA GLY A 213 -10.04 14.08 3.66
C GLY A 213 -9.08 15.04 2.97
N THR A 214 -7.81 15.00 3.39
CA THR A 214 -6.74 15.79 2.78
C THR A 214 -5.87 14.93 1.87
N ALA A 215 -5.63 15.41 0.64
CA ALA A 215 -4.68 14.80 -0.28
C ALA A 215 -3.27 15.36 -0.04
N LEU A 216 -2.30 14.49 0.19
CA LEU A 216 -0.89 14.81 0.40
C LEU A 216 -0.08 14.30 -0.79
N ILE A 217 0.34 15.19 -1.68
CA ILE A 217 1.03 14.82 -2.92
C ILE A 217 2.48 15.24 -2.85
N CYS A 218 3.40 14.28 -2.97
CA CYS A 218 4.80 14.60 -3.14
C CYS A 218 5.04 15.15 -4.55
N ASP A 219 5.35 16.44 -4.64
CA ASP A 219 5.42 17.26 -5.84
C ASP A 219 6.86 17.38 -6.37
N ASP A 220 7.54 16.24 -6.45
CA ASP A 220 8.93 16.12 -6.93
C ASP A 220 9.02 15.50 -8.34
N ASP A 221 7.91 15.00 -8.91
CA ASP A 221 7.85 14.47 -10.27
C ASP A 221 6.66 15.02 -11.07
N ALA A 222 6.83 15.16 -12.39
CA ALA A 222 5.81 15.78 -13.25
C ALA A 222 4.43 15.06 -13.22
N PRO A 223 4.36 13.71 -13.21
CA PRO A 223 3.11 12.99 -13.01
C PRO A 223 2.37 13.35 -11.71
N THR A 224 3.06 13.40 -10.57
CA THR A 224 2.43 13.78 -9.28
C THR A 224 2.03 15.25 -9.27
N SER A 225 2.83 16.14 -9.85
CA SER A 225 2.46 17.56 -10.03
C SER A 225 1.15 17.71 -10.78
N ALA A 226 0.99 16.99 -11.89
CA ALA A 226 -0.22 17.04 -12.72
C ALA A 226 -1.45 16.46 -12.00
N ILE A 227 -1.26 15.43 -11.14
CA ILE A 227 -2.33 14.91 -10.28
C ILE A 227 -2.74 15.95 -9.23
N ALA A 228 -1.77 16.60 -8.58
CA ALA A 228 -2.05 17.66 -7.62
C ALA A 228 -2.82 18.82 -8.25
N ASP A 229 -2.50 19.20 -9.50
CA ASP A 229 -3.24 20.21 -10.26
C ASP A 229 -4.70 19.79 -10.48
N ARG A 230 -4.95 18.54 -10.88
CA ARG A 230 -6.30 18.02 -11.11
C ARG A 230 -7.13 17.94 -9.82
N ILE A 231 -6.52 17.50 -8.72
CA ILE A 231 -7.18 17.46 -7.40
C ILE A 231 -7.57 18.88 -6.96
N ALA A 232 -6.66 19.85 -7.10
CA ALA A 232 -6.93 21.25 -6.79
C ALA A 232 -8.05 21.82 -7.67
N ALA A 233 -8.01 21.55 -8.98
CA ALA A 233 -9.03 22.00 -9.93
C ALA A 233 -10.42 21.39 -9.65
N ALA A 234 -10.47 20.20 -9.05
CA ALA A 234 -11.70 19.57 -8.55
C ALA A 234 -12.20 20.14 -7.22
N GLY A 235 -11.52 21.15 -6.65
CA GLY A 235 -11.91 21.82 -5.40
C GLY A 235 -11.63 21.01 -4.14
N LYS A 236 -10.81 19.96 -4.22
CA LYS A 236 -10.47 19.12 -3.06
C LYS A 236 -9.26 19.67 -2.30
N PRO A 237 -9.18 19.50 -0.95
CA PRO A 237 -8.02 19.91 -0.18
C PRO A 237 -6.76 19.14 -0.62
N VAL A 238 -5.73 19.87 -1.04
CA VAL A 238 -4.43 19.30 -1.44
C VAL A 238 -3.28 20.04 -0.79
N VAL A 239 -2.34 19.29 -0.24
CA VAL A 239 -1.04 19.78 0.24
C VAL A 239 0.03 19.19 -0.65
N ARG A 240 0.83 20.07 -1.25
CA ARG A 240 2.02 19.70 -2.02
C ARG A 240 3.21 19.61 -1.08
N ILE A 241 3.92 18.50 -1.16
CA ILE A 241 5.08 18.19 -0.32
C ILE A 241 6.29 18.10 -1.23
N LYS A 242 7.37 18.79 -0.92
CA LYS A 242 8.66 18.58 -1.55
C LYS A 242 9.60 17.84 -0.61
N THR A 243 10.51 17.04 -1.16
CA THR A 243 11.55 16.40 -0.33
C THR A 243 12.35 17.44 0.46
N ASP A 244 12.60 18.61 -0.11
CA ASP A 244 13.32 19.72 0.53
C ASP A 244 12.58 20.32 1.74
N ASP A 245 11.26 20.14 1.85
CA ASP A 245 10.47 20.60 3.01
C ASP A 245 10.92 19.91 4.29
N LEU A 246 11.50 18.71 4.20
CA LEU A 246 12.03 17.97 5.34
C LEU A 246 13.15 18.75 6.04
N ALA A 247 14.06 19.34 5.26
CA ALA A 247 15.17 20.14 5.80
C ALA A 247 14.66 21.47 6.35
N ALA A 248 13.78 22.16 5.61
CA ALA A 248 13.17 23.41 6.04
C ALA A 248 12.39 23.27 7.37
N ALA A 249 11.79 22.10 7.59
CA ALA A 249 11.07 21.76 8.82
C ALA A 249 11.96 21.23 9.95
N GLY A 250 13.28 21.16 9.77
CA GLY A 250 14.22 20.72 10.82
C GLY A 250 14.25 19.21 11.03
N PHE A 251 13.80 18.40 10.06
CA PHE A 251 13.79 16.93 10.15
C PHE A 251 14.86 16.24 9.30
N ALA A 252 15.75 16.99 8.63
CA ALA A 252 16.79 16.39 7.82
C ALA A 252 17.82 15.62 8.67
N GLU A 253 18.26 16.22 9.77
CA GLU A 253 19.25 15.67 10.70
C GLU A 253 18.59 14.78 11.78
N GLY A 254 19.37 13.87 12.38
CA GLY A 254 18.92 13.04 13.50
C GLY A 254 17.96 11.90 13.14
N ARG A 255 17.65 11.71 11.85
CA ARG A 255 16.90 10.55 11.36
C ARG A 255 17.71 9.27 11.54
N SER A 256 17.00 8.15 11.69
CA SER A 256 17.62 6.83 11.71
C SER A 256 18.48 6.59 10.46
N PRO A 257 19.61 5.87 10.57
CA PRO A 257 20.37 5.40 9.41
C PRO A 257 19.54 4.61 8.40
N SER A 258 18.44 3.99 8.83
CA SER A 258 17.51 3.26 7.95
C SER A 258 16.70 4.19 7.04
N LEU A 259 16.75 5.51 7.28
CA LEU A 259 16.13 6.56 6.47
C LEU A 259 17.18 7.38 5.71
N ALA A 260 18.39 6.85 5.52
CA ALA A 260 19.44 7.49 4.74
C ALA A 260 19.11 7.52 3.24
N GLY A 261 19.63 8.52 2.55
CA GLY A 261 19.49 8.70 1.10
C GLY A 261 18.26 9.52 0.66
N PRO A 262 18.24 9.96 -0.60
CA PRO A 262 17.24 10.90 -1.12
C PRO A 262 15.82 10.31 -1.16
N HIS A 263 15.67 9.05 -1.55
CA HIS A 263 14.36 8.39 -1.59
C HIS A 263 13.75 8.24 -0.18
N ASN A 264 14.56 8.01 0.85
CA ASN A 264 14.08 7.99 2.22
C ASN A 264 13.84 9.38 2.81
N ALA A 265 14.50 10.42 2.29
CA ALA A 265 14.11 11.81 2.56
C ALA A 265 12.71 12.09 2.01
N GLN A 266 12.40 11.66 0.79
CA GLN A 266 11.05 11.74 0.24
C GLN A 266 10.03 10.97 1.11
N ASN A 267 10.33 9.71 1.46
CA ASN A 267 9.46 8.91 2.33
C ASN A 267 9.20 9.58 3.68
N ALA A 268 10.25 10.15 4.28
CA ALA A 268 10.16 10.88 5.54
C ALA A 268 9.35 12.18 5.40
N ALA A 269 9.53 12.95 4.31
CA ALA A 269 8.76 14.17 4.07
C ALA A 269 7.26 13.88 3.99
N VAL A 270 6.89 12.83 3.25
CA VAL A 270 5.50 12.38 3.16
C VAL A 270 4.98 11.88 4.51
N ALA A 271 5.76 11.08 5.26
CA ALA A 271 5.35 10.59 6.58
C ALA A 271 5.17 11.73 7.60
N VAL A 272 6.07 12.72 7.62
CA VAL A 272 5.98 13.92 8.46
C VAL A 272 4.68 14.68 8.15
N ALA A 273 4.37 14.89 6.88
CA ALA A 273 3.14 15.58 6.47
C ALA A 273 1.88 14.81 6.90
N ILE A 274 1.87 13.49 6.74
CA ILE A 274 0.77 12.63 7.22
C ILE A 274 0.62 12.78 8.74
N CYS A 275 1.71 12.62 9.51
CA CYS A 275 1.65 12.68 10.97
C CYS A 275 1.22 14.06 11.48
N ARG A 276 1.67 15.15 10.86
CA ARG A 276 1.20 16.51 11.16
C ARG A 276 -0.30 16.66 10.86
N GLN A 277 -0.77 16.14 9.72
CA GLN A 277 -2.20 16.16 9.37
C GLN A 277 -3.06 15.36 10.37
N LEU A 278 -2.49 14.31 10.97
CA LEU A 278 -3.12 13.56 12.06
C LEU A 278 -3.06 14.26 13.42
N GLY A 279 -2.38 15.41 13.52
CA GLY A 279 -2.30 16.23 14.73
C GLY A 279 -1.10 15.92 15.64
N LEU A 280 -0.11 15.14 15.19
CA LEU A 280 1.10 14.91 15.97
C LEU A 280 2.00 16.15 15.93
N ASN A 281 2.63 16.45 17.07
CA ASN A 281 3.61 17.53 17.16
C ASN A 281 4.98 17.09 16.65
N ASP A 282 5.77 18.09 16.24
CA ASP A 282 7.10 17.88 15.65
C ASP A 282 8.05 17.12 16.59
N ALA A 283 7.99 17.36 17.90
CA ALA A 283 8.86 16.66 18.84
C ALA A 283 8.62 15.14 18.85
N THR A 284 7.36 14.71 18.76
CA THR A 284 6.99 13.29 18.64
C THR A 284 7.42 12.71 17.30
N ILE A 285 7.23 13.46 16.22
CA ILE A 285 7.64 13.04 14.87
C ILE A 285 9.17 12.87 14.80
N THR A 286 9.95 13.82 15.34
CA THR A 286 11.41 13.74 15.40
C THR A 286 11.88 12.49 16.14
N ARG A 287 11.27 12.15 17.29
CA ARG A 287 11.61 10.93 18.03
C ARG A 287 11.32 9.67 17.19
N GLY A 288 10.17 9.60 16.54
CA GLY A 288 9.82 8.46 15.68
C GLY A 288 10.75 8.31 14.46
N LEU A 289 11.13 9.41 13.81
CA LEU A 289 12.11 9.40 12.72
C LEU A 289 13.49 8.89 13.18
N ALA A 290 13.91 9.26 14.40
CA ALA A 290 15.18 8.83 14.98
C ALA A 290 15.18 7.36 15.41
N SER A 291 14.05 6.85 15.94
CA SER A 291 13.94 5.49 16.48
C SER A 291 13.60 4.42 15.44
N TYR A 292 13.11 4.80 14.26
CA TYR A 292 12.72 3.87 13.19
C TYR A 292 13.88 2.93 12.77
N ARG A 293 13.60 1.64 12.56
CA ARG A 293 14.62 0.62 12.23
C ARG A 293 14.56 0.09 10.81
N GLY A 294 13.69 0.63 9.97
CA GLY A 294 13.45 0.09 8.63
C GLY A 294 12.47 -1.07 8.63
N LEU A 295 12.11 -1.51 7.43
CA LEU A 295 11.42 -2.78 7.21
C LEU A 295 12.44 -3.87 6.88
N PRO A 296 12.18 -5.14 7.26
CA PRO A 296 12.98 -6.25 6.76
C PRO A 296 13.10 -6.20 5.23
N HIS A 297 14.29 -6.51 4.71
CA HIS A 297 14.58 -6.52 3.26
C HIS A 297 14.55 -5.16 2.54
N ARG A 298 14.48 -4.02 3.24
CA ARG A 298 14.53 -2.67 2.64
C ARG A 298 15.67 -1.87 3.26
N MET A 299 16.81 -1.83 2.58
CA MET A 299 18.07 -1.25 3.10
C MET A 299 18.38 -1.69 4.55
N GLU A 300 18.03 -2.93 4.88
CA GLU A 300 18.13 -3.45 6.23
C GLU A 300 19.60 -3.78 6.53
N ARG A 301 20.19 -3.13 7.53
CA ARG A 301 21.51 -3.51 8.03
C ARG A 301 21.39 -4.83 8.79
N VAL A 302 21.89 -5.91 8.20
CA VAL A 302 21.78 -7.27 8.78
C VAL A 302 22.88 -7.52 9.81
N CYS A 303 24.13 -7.21 9.47
CA CYS A 303 25.26 -7.41 10.35
C CYS A 303 26.47 -6.54 9.95
N ASP A 304 27.46 -6.53 10.84
CA ASP A 304 28.80 -6.01 10.60
C ASP A 304 29.78 -7.14 10.89
N VAL A 305 30.56 -7.54 9.90
CA VAL A 305 31.55 -8.62 10.03
C VAL A 305 32.86 -8.14 9.45
N ASN A 306 33.88 -8.07 10.29
CA ASN A 306 35.24 -7.65 9.93
C ASN A 306 35.29 -6.28 9.20
N GLY A 307 34.44 -5.33 9.63
CA GLY A 307 34.38 -3.99 9.04
C GLY A 307 33.58 -3.90 7.74
N VAL A 308 32.90 -4.99 7.33
CA VAL A 308 31.98 -5.00 6.20
C VAL A 308 30.54 -4.97 6.72
N VAL A 309 29.80 -3.95 6.31
CA VAL A 309 28.37 -3.82 6.61
C VAL A 309 27.56 -4.57 5.55
N TYR A 310 26.76 -5.54 5.99
CA TYR A 310 25.87 -6.30 5.12
C TYR A 310 24.48 -5.68 5.13
N ILE A 311 23.96 -5.38 3.94
CA ILE A 311 22.69 -4.70 3.75
C ILE A 311 21.78 -5.58 2.89
N ASN A 312 20.63 -5.94 3.45
CA ASN A 312 19.60 -6.71 2.79
C ASN A 312 18.57 -5.75 2.18
N ASP A 313 18.62 -5.65 0.85
CA ASP A 313 17.68 -4.86 0.06
C ASP A 313 16.93 -5.74 -0.97
N SER A 314 16.60 -6.99 -0.59
CA SER A 314 15.99 -7.96 -1.51
C SER A 314 14.58 -7.56 -2.01
N LYS A 315 13.98 -6.51 -1.46
CA LYS A 315 12.74 -5.91 -1.98
C LYS A 315 12.94 -4.90 -3.11
N ALA A 316 14.18 -4.56 -3.48
CA ALA A 316 14.47 -3.79 -4.69
C ALA A 316 14.32 -4.67 -5.96
N THR A 317 13.09 -4.91 -6.39
CA THR A 317 12.75 -5.84 -7.49
C THR A 317 12.71 -5.20 -8.88
N ASN A 318 13.13 -3.93 -9.02
CA ASN A 318 13.27 -3.22 -10.29
C ASN A 318 14.42 -2.19 -10.23
N ALA A 319 14.93 -1.75 -11.38
CA ALA A 319 16.06 -0.82 -11.46
C ALA A 319 15.77 0.51 -10.75
N ALA A 320 14.55 1.03 -10.91
CA ALA A 320 14.08 2.26 -10.25
C ALA A 320 14.07 2.18 -8.71
N SER A 321 14.03 0.98 -8.12
CA SER A 321 14.15 0.75 -6.68
C SER A 321 15.62 0.60 -6.24
N ALA A 322 16.44 -0.10 -7.04
CA ALA A 322 17.83 -0.36 -6.69
C ALA A 322 18.74 0.88 -6.82
N ALA A 323 18.56 1.68 -7.87
CA ALA A 323 19.35 2.89 -8.12
C ALA A 323 19.38 3.86 -6.92
N PRO A 324 18.25 4.27 -6.31
CA PRO A 324 18.28 5.18 -5.18
C PRO A 324 18.82 4.55 -3.88
N ALA A 325 18.78 3.22 -3.74
CA ALA A 325 19.40 2.52 -2.61
C ALA A 325 20.93 2.54 -2.72
N LEU A 326 21.47 2.31 -3.92
CA LEU A 326 22.91 2.42 -4.20
C LEU A 326 23.41 3.85 -4.00
N ALA A 327 22.64 4.84 -4.45
CA ALA A 327 22.97 6.27 -4.30
C ALA A 327 23.06 6.74 -2.84
N ALA A 328 22.50 5.99 -1.88
CA ALA A 328 22.62 6.30 -0.46
C ALA A 328 24.04 6.08 0.11
N PHE A 329 24.90 5.34 -0.61
CA PHE A 329 26.29 5.09 -0.21
C PHE A 329 27.24 5.90 -1.08
N THR A 330 27.31 7.20 -0.83
CA THR A 330 28.26 8.08 -1.51
C THR A 330 29.71 7.68 -1.22
N PRO A 331 30.65 7.96 -2.14
CA PRO A 331 32.08 7.82 -1.86
C PRO A 331 32.46 8.54 -0.56
N ASP A 332 33.33 7.89 0.22
CA ASP A 332 33.82 8.39 1.50
C ASP A 332 35.33 8.53 1.41
N ALA A 333 35.83 9.76 1.46
CA ALA A 333 37.24 10.04 1.29
C ALA A 333 38.13 9.38 2.38
N ALA A 334 37.54 8.98 3.51
CA ALA A 334 38.26 8.28 4.57
C ALA A 334 38.42 6.76 4.32
N ILE A 335 37.76 6.20 3.29
CA ILE A 335 37.67 4.76 3.04
C ILE A 335 38.02 4.48 1.57
N ASN A 336 38.96 3.55 1.32
CA ASN A 336 39.37 3.12 -0.02
C ASN A 336 39.75 4.29 -0.97
N ASP A 337 40.47 5.30 -0.47
CA ASP A 337 40.89 6.49 -1.24
C ASP A 337 39.75 7.19 -2.01
N GLY A 338 38.52 7.14 -1.48
CA GLY A 338 37.35 7.74 -2.13
C GLY A 338 36.76 6.92 -3.28
N ALA A 339 37.12 5.65 -3.44
CA ALA A 339 36.52 4.76 -4.43
C ALA A 339 35.10 4.28 -4.02
N PRO A 340 34.21 3.98 -5.00
CA PRO A 340 32.92 3.34 -4.73
C PRO A 340 33.11 2.02 -3.98
N ARG A 341 32.46 1.90 -2.81
CA ARG A 341 32.69 0.84 -1.82
C ARG A 341 31.62 -0.25 -1.78
N ILE A 342 30.74 -0.30 -2.78
CA ILE A 342 29.59 -1.19 -2.79
C ILE A 342 29.92 -2.46 -3.57
N HIS A 343 29.88 -3.61 -2.90
CA HIS A 343 29.78 -4.90 -3.56
C HIS A 343 28.30 -5.22 -3.76
N TRP A 344 27.76 -4.92 -4.95
CA TRP A 344 26.35 -5.12 -5.25
C TRP A 344 26.08 -6.54 -5.75
N ILE A 345 25.19 -7.25 -5.05
CA ILE A 345 24.68 -8.56 -5.48
C ILE A 345 23.38 -8.30 -6.26
N VAL A 346 23.40 -8.57 -7.57
CA VAL A 346 22.28 -8.34 -8.49
C VAL A 346 21.99 -9.58 -9.33
N GLY A 347 20.71 -9.84 -9.59
CA GLY A 347 20.25 -10.94 -10.42
C GLY A 347 18.75 -11.20 -10.22
N GLY A 348 18.13 -11.92 -11.15
CA GLY A 348 16.71 -12.25 -11.08
C GLY A 348 16.05 -12.32 -12.46
N LEU A 349 14.71 -12.33 -12.47
CA LEU A 349 13.91 -12.26 -13.69
C LEU A 349 13.72 -10.78 -14.09
N PRO A 350 14.21 -10.35 -15.26
CA PRO A 350 14.00 -8.97 -15.72
C PRO A 350 12.52 -8.71 -16.01
N LYS A 351 12.04 -7.51 -15.65
CA LYS A 351 10.70 -7.03 -16.03
C LYS A 351 10.69 -6.44 -17.45
N GLU A 352 11.83 -5.95 -17.91
CA GLU A 352 12.07 -5.37 -19.23
C GLU A 352 13.53 -5.60 -19.63
N ASP A 353 13.85 -5.43 -20.92
CA ASP A 353 15.24 -5.56 -21.40
C ASP A 353 16.11 -4.41 -20.89
N GLY A 354 17.25 -4.73 -20.29
CA GLY A 354 18.22 -3.75 -19.79
C GLY A 354 17.89 -3.15 -18.41
N LEU A 355 18.34 -1.91 -18.17
CA LEU A 355 18.12 -1.17 -16.91
C LEU A 355 17.00 -0.12 -17.01
N GLY A 356 16.28 -0.07 -18.12
CA GLY A 356 15.22 0.91 -18.34
C GLY A 356 15.73 2.35 -18.36
N ALA A 357 15.04 3.24 -17.65
CA ALA A 357 15.36 4.68 -17.55
C ALA A 357 16.44 5.03 -16.50
N CYS A 358 17.11 4.02 -15.91
CA CYS A 358 18.22 4.21 -14.97
C CYS A 358 19.54 4.53 -15.67
#